data_AF-A0A392QV83-F1
#
_entry.id   AF-A0A392QV83-F1
#
_cell.length_a   1.000
_cell.length_b   1.000
_cell.length_c   1.000
_cell.angle_alpha   90.00
_cell.angle_beta   90.00
_cell.angle_gamma   90.00
#
_symmetry.space_group_name_H-M   'P 1'
#
loop_
_entity.id
_entity.type
_entity.pdbx_description
1 polymer ?
#
loop_
_entity_poly.entity_id
_entity_poly.type
_entity_poly.pdbx_seq_one_letter_code
_entity_poly.pdbx_strand_id
1 'polypeptide(L)'
;MEAEEDKCVKFENGLRPEIKQLIGFSEIRDFPTLVNKSRICDKDNRAKANYYKAVNEKRGKDMGRGRPYDKRGKKPDEGGSSGGKGGGVKTCFTCGLPGHHFFDCPKKNERCVKCGDPGHKTDQCKKGVVCFNCKEAGHKSNVCKKPIVAGGKVFALDGGDAEADNLIR
;
A
#
# COMPACT_ATOMS: atom_id res chain seq x y z
N MET A 1 7.85 -33.07 34.49
CA MET A 1 7.26 -31.80 34.03
C MET A 1 7.46 -31.62 32.52
N GLU A 2 8.60 -32.05 31.96
CA GLU A 2 8.91 -31.98 30.52
C GLU A 2 7.87 -32.64 29.59
N ALA A 3 7.28 -33.77 29.97
CA ALA A 3 6.34 -34.50 29.11
C ALA A 3 5.03 -33.73 28.76
N GLU A 4 4.64 -32.73 29.55
CA GLU A 4 3.48 -31.86 29.27
C GLU A 4 3.85 -30.70 28.34
N GLU A 5 5.06 -30.15 28.51
CA GLU A 5 5.58 -29.07 27.68
C GLU A 5 5.82 -29.55 26.24
N ASP A 6 6.34 -30.76 26.07
CA ASP A 6 6.47 -31.41 24.76
C ASP A 6 5.12 -31.52 24.03
N LYS A 7 4.01 -31.74 24.75
CA LYS A 7 2.67 -31.79 24.15
C LYS A 7 2.21 -30.39 23.72
N CYS A 8 2.48 -29.38 24.55
CA CYS A 8 2.19 -27.99 24.23
C CYS A 8 2.94 -27.52 22.97
N VAL A 9 4.24 -27.78 22.91
CA VAL A 9 5.09 -27.43 21.76
C VAL A 9 4.60 -28.11 20.47
N LYS A 10 4.29 -29.42 20.53
CA LYS A 10 3.75 -30.15 19.37
C LYS A 10 2.41 -29.57 18.91
N PHE A 11 1.53 -29.21 19.84
CA PHE A 11 0.23 -28.62 19.54
C PHE A 11 0.35 -27.23 18.93
N GLU A 12 1.17 -26.35 19.53
CA GLU A 12 1.41 -24.99 19.03
C GLU A 12 2.00 -24.97 17.61
N ASN A 13 2.84 -25.95 17.27
CA ASN A 13 3.37 -26.08 15.92
C ASN A 13 2.32 -26.49 14.88
N GLY A 14 1.21 -27.12 15.31
CA GLY A 14 0.07 -27.44 14.46
C GLY A 14 -0.98 -26.31 14.36
N LEU A 15 -0.86 -25.24 15.16
CA LEU A 15 -1.80 -24.12 15.11
C LEU A 15 -1.58 -23.27 13.87
N ARG A 16 -2.67 -22.70 13.35
CA ARG A 16 -2.61 -21.70 12.29
C ARG A 16 -1.75 -20.50 12.73
N PRO A 17 -0.97 -19.87 11.84
CA PRO A 17 -0.05 -18.79 12.21
C PRO A 17 -0.71 -17.64 12.99
N GLU A 18 -1.93 -17.26 12.61
CA GLU A 18 -2.65 -16.17 13.29
C GLU A 18 -3.06 -16.53 14.71
N ILE A 19 -3.36 -17.81 14.96
CA ILE A 19 -3.72 -18.32 16.29
C ILE A 19 -2.44 -18.53 17.10
N LYS A 20 -1.39 -19.10 16.49
CA LYS A 20 -0.09 -19.33 17.10
C LYS A 20 0.52 -18.02 17.61
N GLN A 21 0.43 -16.95 16.83
CA GLN A 21 0.91 -15.63 17.24
C GLN A 21 0.19 -15.15 18.51
N LEU A 22 -1.14 -15.25 18.56
CA LEU A 22 -1.93 -14.79 19.71
C LEU A 22 -1.72 -15.64 20.96
N ILE A 23 -1.58 -16.96 20.78
CA ILE A 23 -1.38 -17.92 21.87
C ILE A 23 0.07 -17.89 22.39
N GLY A 24 1.06 -17.68 21.52
CA GLY A 24 2.46 -17.64 21.89
C GLY A 24 2.81 -16.54 22.90
N PHE A 25 2.08 -15.42 22.89
CA PHE A 25 2.23 -14.37 23.91
C PHE A 25 1.71 -14.76 25.30
N SER A 26 0.96 -15.86 25.42
CA SER A 26 0.36 -16.31 26.68
C SER A 26 1.21 -17.32 27.45
N GLU A 27 2.35 -17.77 26.89
CA GLU A 27 3.34 -18.68 27.51
C GLU A 27 2.71 -19.85 28.32
N ILE A 28 1.73 -20.53 27.72
CA ILE A 28 0.93 -21.53 28.42
C ILE A 28 1.68 -22.87 28.48
N ARG A 29 1.99 -23.33 29.69
CA ARG A 29 2.69 -24.60 29.93
C ARG A 29 1.77 -25.77 30.28
N ASP A 30 0.47 -25.49 30.48
CA ASP A 30 -0.57 -26.48 30.79
C ASP A 30 -1.37 -26.85 29.52
N PHE A 31 -1.35 -28.14 29.15
CA PHE A 31 -1.92 -28.60 27.89
C PHE A 31 -3.45 -28.44 27.80
N PRO A 32 -4.26 -28.80 28.81
CA PRO A 32 -5.70 -28.55 28.82
C PRO A 32 -6.06 -27.06 28.64
N THR A 33 -5.33 -26.18 29.34
CA THR A 33 -5.53 -24.73 29.24
C THR A 33 -5.14 -24.19 27.87
N LEU A 34 -4.04 -24.68 27.29
CA LEU A 34 -3.58 -24.33 25.96
C LEU A 34 -4.65 -24.65 24.92
N VAL A 35 -5.15 -25.89 24.92
CA VAL A 35 -6.19 -26.35 23.98
C VAL A 35 -7.46 -25.49 24.11
N ASN A 36 -7.90 -25.20 25.34
CA ASN A 36 -9.09 -24.38 25.55
C ASN A 36 -8.89 -22.95 25.04
N LYS A 37 -7.76 -22.31 25.38
CA LYS A 37 -7.44 -20.95 24.92
C LYS A 37 -7.27 -20.87 23.41
N SER A 38 -6.62 -21.85 22.77
CA SER A 38 -6.50 -21.91 21.31
C SER A 38 -7.87 -22.04 20.64
N ARG A 39 -8.79 -22.82 21.22
CA ARG A 39 -10.17 -22.94 20.73
C ARG A 39 -10.94 -21.62 20.83
N ILE A 40 -10.76 -20.86 21.90
CA ILE A 40 -11.36 -19.52 22.06
C ILE A 40 -10.78 -18.57 21.01
N CYS A 41 -9.45 -18.54 20.88
CA CYS A 41 -8.76 -17.69 19.93
C CYS A 41 -9.15 -17.97 18.47
N ASP A 42 -9.39 -19.22 18.08
CA ASP A 42 -9.86 -19.56 16.74
C ASP A 42 -11.26 -18.97 16.46
N LYS A 43 -12.18 -19.09 17.43
CA LYS A 43 -13.54 -18.55 17.33
C LYS A 43 -13.52 -17.04 17.21
N ASP A 44 -12.74 -16.35 18.02
CA ASP A 44 -12.65 -14.90 18.02
C ASP A 44 -12.01 -14.39 16.73
N ASN A 45 -10.97 -15.05 16.24
CA ASN A 45 -10.35 -14.72 14.97
C ASN A 45 -11.33 -14.93 13.79
N ARG A 46 -12.12 -16.01 13.81
CA ARG A 46 -13.19 -16.25 12.83
C ARG A 46 -14.27 -15.17 12.92
N ALA A 47 -14.71 -14.79 14.11
CA ALA A 47 -15.69 -13.73 14.32
C ALA A 47 -15.16 -12.38 13.81
N LYS A 48 -13.91 -12.05 14.12
CA LYS A 48 -13.21 -10.86 13.62
C LYS A 48 -13.15 -10.85 12.10
N ALA A 49 -12.74 -11.95 11.48
CA ALA A 49 -12.71 -12.08 10.02
C ALA A 49 -14.10 -11.88 9.39
N ASN A 50 -15.14 -12.51 9.96
CA ASN A 50 -16.52 -12.34 9.51
C ASN A 50 -17.04 -10.91 9.66
N TYR A 51 -16.72 -10.24 10.77
CA TYR A 51 -17.06 -8.83 11.01
C TYR A 51 -16.45 -7.93 9.93
N TYR A 52 -15.14 -8.02 9.70
CA TYR A 52 -14.47 -7.19 8.69
C TYR A 52 -14.94 -7.51 7.28
N LYS A 53 -15.24 -8.77 6.97
CA LYS A 53 -15.84 -9.17 5.70
C LYS A 53 -17.22 -8.51 5.51
N ALA A 54 -18.11 -8.62 6.50
CA ALA A 54 -19.44 -8.03 6.43
C ALA A 54 -19.42 -6.49 6.34
N VAL A 55 -18.50 -5.83 7.05
CA VAL A 55 -18.32 -4.37 6.95
C VAL A 55 -17.84 -3.96 5.56
N ASN A 56 -16.90 -4.72 4.97
CA ASN A 56 -16.40 -4.43 3.63
C ASN A 56 -17.45 -4.70 2.54
N GLU A 57 -18.25 -5.76 2.68
CA GLU A 57 -19.39 -6.06 1.79
C GLU A 57 -20.47 -4.98 1.83
N LYS A 58 -20.74 -4.41 3.01
CA LYS A 58 -21.67 -3.26 3.15
C LYS A 58 -21.11 -1.99 2.51
N ARG A 59 -19.80 -1.76 2.60
CA ARG A 59 -19.11 -0.62 1.97
C ARG A 59 -19.02 -0.75 0.44
N GLY A 60 -19.04 -1.98 -0.09
CA GLY A 60 -19.06 -2.24 -1.54
C GLY A 60 -20.42 -2.07 -2.22
N LYS A 61 -21.53 -2.08 -1.45
CA LYS A 61 -22.91 -1.92 -1.97
C LYS A 61 -23.43 -0.48 -1.99
N ASP A 62 -22.63 0.47 -1.49
CA ASP A 62 -22.93 1.91 -1.41
C ASP A 62 -22.45 2.70 -2.65
N MET A 63 -22.10 2.02 -3.74
CA MET A 63 -21.77 2.67 -5.03
C MET A 63 -22.98 3.35 -5.73
N GLY A 64 -23.95 3.88 -4.98
CA GLY A 64 -25.15 4.51 -5.51
C GLY A 64 -25.84 5.56 -4.62
N ARG A 65 -25.35 5.86 -3.41
CA ARG A 65 -25.86 6.98 -2.61
C ARG A 65 -24.71 7.95 -2.33
N GLY A 66 -24.51 8.86 -3.29
CA GLY A 66 -23.58 9.97 -3.15
C GLY A 66 -23.72 10.68 -1.81
N ARG A 67 -22.61 11.25 -1.32
CA ARG A 67 -22.60 11.94 -0.03
C ARG A 67 -23.66 13.05 -0.06
N PRO A 68 -24.38 13.31 1.04
CA PRO A 68 -25.51 14.25 1.07
C PRO A 68 -25.19 15.71 0.68
N TYR A 69 -23.91 16.04 0.46
CA TYR A 69 -23.43 17.37 0.13
C TYR A 69 -22.67 17.45 -1.21
N ASP A 70 -22.62 16.38 -2.02
CA ASP A 70 -22.07 16.44 -3.38
C ASP A 70 -23.08 17.08 -4.36
N LYS A 71 -23.30 18.41 -4.25
CA LYS A 71 -23.95 19.19 -5.31
C LYS A 71 -22.94 19.45 -6.43
N ARG A 72 -22.70 18.47 -7.31
CA ARG A 72 -22.22 18.80 -8.67
C ARG A 72 -22.74 17.80 -9.70
N GLY A 73 -23.44 18.36 -10.67
CA GLY A 73 -24.32 17.66 -11.59
C GLY A 73 -23.65 16.63 -12.50
N LYS A 74 -24.51 15.72 -12.97
CA LYS A 74 -24.29 14.77 -14.05
C LYS A 74 -23.57 15.42 -15.24
N LYS A 75 -22.52 14.76 -15.73
CA LYS A 75 -22.25 14.66 -17.17
C LYS A 75 -22.24 13.17 -17.55
N PRO A 76 -22.77 12.80 -18.72
CA PRO A 76 -22.75 11.43 -19.18
C PRO A 76 -21.42 11.10 -19.86
N ASP A 77 -21.05 9.83 -19.65
CA ASP A 77 -20.27 8.95 -20.50
C ASP A 77 -18.73 8.95 -20.44
N GLU A 78 -18.26 7.70 -20.48
CA GLU A 78 -16.91 7.19 -20.76
C GLU A 78 -15.88 7.07 -19.62
N GLY A 79 -15.54 5.82 -19.30
CA GLY A 79 -14.21 5.42 -18.83
C GLY A 79 -14.10 5.11 -17.35
N GLY A 80 -14.37 3.87 -16.98
CA GLY A 80 -14.33 3.39 -15.60
C GLY A 80 -12.93 3.31 -14.95
N SER A 81 -13.01 3.34 -13.62
CA SER A 81 -12.14 2.65 -12.64
C SER A 81 -10.69 3.09 -12.47
N SER A 82 -10.45 3.83 -11.38
CA SER A 82 -9.37 3.44 -10.45
C SER A 82 -9.72 3.87 -9.02
N GLY A 83 -10.25 2.93 -8.25
CA GLY A 83 -10.19 3.00 -6.80
C GLY A 83 -8.73 2.99 -6.35
N GLY A 84 -8.34 3.94 -5.51
CA GLY A 84 -6.98 4.00 -5.02
C GLY A 84 -6.72 5.25 -4.19
N LYS A 85 -7.01 5.12 -2.88
CA LYS A 85 -6.52 5.92 -1.75
C LYS A 85 -5.31 6.83 -2.06
N GLY A 86 -5.42 8.10 -1.68
CA GLY A 86 -4.27 8.97 -1.50
C GLY A 86 -4.60 10.41 -1.88
N GLY A 87 -5.15 11.16 -0.94
CA GLY A 87 -5.24 12.62 -1.01
C GLY A 87 -3.87 13.26 -0.86
N GLY A 88 -2.96 12.98 -1.79
CA GLY A 88 -1.78 13.80 -2.03
C GLY A 88 -2.10 14.72 -3.20
N VAL A 89 -1.69 15.99 -3.12
CA VAL A 89 -1.75 16.90 -4.26
C VAL A 89 -1.02 16.21 -5.43
N LYS A 90 -1.76 15.80 -6.46
CA LYS A 90 -1.19 15.12 -7.62
C LYS A 90 -0.42 16.18 -8.40
N THR A 91 0.89 16.24 -8.20
CA THR A 91 1.79 17.02 -9.03
C THR A 91 2.01 16.27 -10.34
N CYS A 92 1.75 16.95 -11.45
CA CYS A 92 1.97 16.37 -12.75
C CYS A 92 3.47 16.18 -12.98
N PHE A 93 3.91 14.95 -13.21
CA PHE A 93 5.31 14.65 -13.51
C PHE A 93 5.81 15.27 -14.84
N THR A 94 4.90 15.74 -15.71
CA THR A 94 5.26 16.42 -16.96
C THR A 94 5.61 17.89 -16.74
N CYS A 95 4.86 18.60 -15.89
CA CYS A 95 4.98 20.06 -15.76
C CYS A 95 5.22 20.54 -14.32
N GLY A 96 5.27 19.63 -13.35
CA GLY A 96 5.43 19.91 -11.92
C GLY A 96 4.21 20.53 -11.26
N LEU A 97 3.16 20.89 -12.01
CA LEU A 97 2.01 21.61 -11.46
C LEU A 97 1.05 20.66 -10.74
N PRO A 98 0.57 21.03 -9.55
CA PRO A 98 -0.44 20.28 -8.83
C PRO A 98 -1.82 20.40 -9.51
N GLY A 99 -2.68 19.40 -9.30
CA GLY A 99 -4.10 19.46 -9.68
C GLY A 99 -4.48 18.67 -10.92
N HIS A 100 -3.54 18.01 -11.59
CA HIS A 100 -3.81 17.08 -12.68
C HIS A 100 -2.75 15.98 -12.74
N HIS A 101 -3.11 14.82 -13.31
CA HIS A 101 -2.18 13.71 -13.53
C HIS A 101 -1.38 13.91 -14.82
N PHE A 102 -0.30 13.13 -14.99
CA PHE A 102 0.52 13.11 -16.20
C PHE A 102 -0.33 13.05 -17.49
N PHE A 103 -1.40 12.24 -17.49
CA PHE A 103 -2.30 12.01 -18.62
C PHE A 103 -3.22 13.21 -18.94
N ASP A 104 -3.58 13.99 -17.92
CA ASP A 104 -4.47 15.15 -18.02
C ASP A 104 -3.68 16.46 -18.16
N CYS A 105 -2.38 16.40 -18.47
CA CYS A 105 -1.56 17.59 -18.58
C CYS A 105 -1.96 18.43 -19.79
N PRO A 106 -2.39 19.69 -19.60
CA PRO A 106 -2.75 20.57 -20.72
C PRO A 106 -1.54 20.90 -21.61
N LYS A 107 -0.31 20.77 -21.06
CA LYS A 107 0.94 20.80 -21.81
C LYS A 107 1.32 19.40 -22.27
N LYS A 108 0.51 18.79 -23.16
CA LYS A 108 0.85 17.50 -23.79
C LYS A 108 2.06 17.67 -24.72
N ASN A 109 3.26 17.66 -24.15
CA ASN A 109 4.43 17.24 -24.90
C ASN A 109 4.32 15.72 -24.99
N GLU A 110 3.73 15.22 -26.08
CA GLU A 110 3.68 13.80 -26.44
C GLU A 110 5.12 13.30 -26.69
N ARG A 111 5.89 13.20 -25.60
CA ARG A 111 7.21 12.57 -25.58
C ARG A 111 6.99 11.08 -25.56
N CYS A 112 7.62 10.41 -26.51
CA CYS A 112 7.58 8.97 -26.60
C CYS A 112 8.08 8.33 -25.30
N VAL A 113 7.32 7.37 -24.75
CA VAL A 113 7.68 6.70 -23.49
C VAL A 113 8.91 5.78 -23.65
N LYS A 114 9.28 5.41 -24.89
CA LYS A 114 10.48 4.63 -25.17
C LYS A 114 11.74 5.50 -25.26
N CYS A 115 11.70 6.60 -26.01
CA CYS A 115 12.91 7.38 -26.31
C CYS A 115 12.92 8.81 -25.74
N GLY A 116 11.82 9.28 -25.16
CA GLY A 116 11.70 10.62 -24.60
C GLY A 116 11.58 11.75 -25.63
N ASP A 117 11.72 11.47 -26.94
CA ASP A 117 11.58 12.48 -27.99
C ASP A 117 10.11 12.84 -28.23
N PRO A 118 9.80 14.14 -28.46
CA PRO A 118 8.46 14.57 -28.86
C PRO A 118 8.13 14.17 -30.31
N GLY A 119 6.85 14.18 -30.66
CA GLY A 119 6.38 14.08 -32.05
C GLY A 119 6.01 12.67 -32.52
N HIS A 120 6.06 11.67 -31.66
CA HIS A 120 5.55 10.33 -31.96
C HIS A 120 5.15 9.56 -30.69
N LYS A 121 4.23 8.60 -30.87
CA LYS A 121 3.79 7.68 -29.81
C LYS A 121 4.74 6.51 -29.67
N THR A 122 4.68 5.83 -28.53
CA THR A 122 5.50 4.66 -28.18
C THR A 122 5.48 3.55 -29.25
N ASP A 123 4.35 3.38 -29.95
CA ASP A 123 4.18 2.38 -31.00
C ASP A 123 4.85 2.75 -32.32
N GLN A 124 5.09 4.04 -32.55
CA GLN A 124 5.75 4.57 -33.76
C GLN A 124 7.22 4.92 -33.52
N CYS A 125 7.76 4.51 -32.37
CA CYS A 125 9.13 4.82 -31.99
C CYS A 125 10.14 3.96 -32.75
N LYS A 126 10.89 4.60 -33.65
CA LYS A 126 12.01 3.98 -34.37
C LYS A 126 13.27 3.84 -33.52
N LYS A 127 13.32 4.44 -32.33
CA LYS A 127 14.45 4.42 -31.40
C LYS A 127 14.24 3.39 -30.28
N GLY A 128 15.33 2.78 -29.82
CA GLY A 128 15.30 1.84 -28.70
C GLY A 128 14.92 2.50 -27.37
N VAL A 129 14.65 1.67 -26.35
CA VAL A 129 14.34 2.16 -25.00
C VAL A 129 15.53 2.93 -24.43
N VAL A 130 15.29 4.15 -23.92
CA VAL A 130 16.29 4.96 -23.22
C VAL A 130 15.95 5.06 -21.74
N CYS A 131 16.99 5.11 -20.91
CA CYS A 131 16.85 5.23 -19.47
C CYS A 131 16.53 6.68 -19.08
N PHE A 132 15.43 6.91 -18.37
CA PHE A 132 15.07 8.25 -17.90
C PHE A 132 15.94 8.74 -16.73
N ASN A 133 16.72 7.86 -16.10
CA ASN A 133 17.69 8.24 -15.06
C ASN A 133 19.04 8.68 -15.67
N CYS A 134 19.67 7.83 -16.49
CA CYS A 134 21.02 8.09 -17.03
C CYS A 134 21.08 8.51 -18.51
N LYS A 135 19.93 8.58 -19.19
CA LYS A 135 19.80 8.95 -20.62
C LYS A 135 20.49 7.98 -21.60
N GLU A 136 20.94 6.82 -21.15
CA GLU A 136 21.56 5.79 -22.00
C GLU A 136 20.51 4.85 -22.60
N ALA A 137 20.75 4.40 -23.83
CA ALA A 137 19.89 3.42 -24.50
C ALA A 137 20.11 2.00 -23.96
N GLY A 138 19.09 1.15 -24.09
CA GLY A 138 19.16 -0.29 -23.82
C GLY A 138 18.54 -0.74 -22.49
N HIS A 139 18.17 0.17 -21.59
CA HIS A 139 17.52 -0.19 -20.33
C HIS A 139 16.53 0.88 -19.83
N LYS A 140 15.60 0.47 -18.95
CA LYS A 140 14.65 1.36 -18.27
C LYS A 140 15.22 1.80 -16.91
N SER A 141 14.73 2.90 -16.35
CA SER A 141 15.23 3.46 -15.08
C SER A 141 15.21 2.50 -13.90
N ASN A 142 14.26 1.56 -13.86
CA ASN A 142 14.18 0.53 -12.82
C ASN A 142 15.30 -0.53 -12.89
N VAL A 143 15.96 -0.67 -14.04
CA VAL A 143 17.09 -1.59 -14.24
C VAL A 143 18.42 -0.81 -14.37
N CYS A 144 18.37 0.50 -14.17
CA CYS A 144 19.56 1.35 -14.23
C CYS A 144 20.46 1.07 -13.02
N LYS A 145 21.71 0.69 -13.29
CA LYS A 145 22.72 0.47 -12.24
C LYS A 145 23.32 1.77 -11.70
N LYS A 146 23.05 2.92 -12.34
CA LYS A 146 23.56 4.22 -11.90
C LYS A 146 22.68 4.77 -10.78
N PRO A 147 23.27 5.49 -9.80
CA PRO A 147 22.49 6.10 -8.71
C PRO A 147 21.39 7.01 -9.28
N ILE A 148 20.24 7.01 -8.62
CA ILE A 148 19.12 7.87 -9.02
C ILE A 148 19.56 9.30 -8.79
N VAL A 149 19.68 10.08 -9.86
CA VAL A 149 20.03 11.51 -9.77
C VAL A 149 18.76 12.28 -9.43
N ALA A 150 18.19 11.99 -8.27
CA ALA A 150 17.12 12.78 -7.69
C ALA A 150 17.77 14.00 -7.04
N GLY A 151 17.65 15.17 -7.67
CA GLY A 151 17.87 16.46 -7.01
C GLY A 151 16.78 16.73 -5.96
N GLY A 152 16.61 15.80 -5.01
CA GLY A 152 15.69 15.92 -3.89
C GLY A 152 16.37 16.69 -2.77
N LYS A 153 15.72 17.75 -2.29
CA LYS A 153 16.12 18.45 -1.07
C LYS A 153 15.95 17.48 0.12
N VAL A 154 17.06 17.10 0.72
CA VAL A 154 17.07 16.40 2.02
C VAL A 154 16.84 17.44 3.12
N PHE A 155 15.93 17.17 4.06
CA PHE A 155 15.85 17.92 5.31
C PHE A 155 16.75 17.22 6.31
N ALA A 156 17.72 17.94 6.87
CA ALA A 156 18.49 17.47 8.02
C ALA A 156 17.56 17.43 9.24
N LEU A 157 17.60 16.34 9.99
CA LEU A 157 17.03 16.28 11.34
C LEU A 157 18.17 16.61 12.29
N ASP A 158 18.35 17.91 12.57
CA ASP A 158 19.29 18.35 13.58
C ASP A 158 18.69 18.01 14.95
N GLY A 159 19.37 17.14 15.70
CA GLY A 159 18.95 16.73 17.03
C GLY A 159 19.12 17.84 18.05
N GLY A 160 18.00 18.36 18.56
CA GLY A 160 17.91 19.23 19.73
C GLY A 160 16.67 18.87 20.54
N ASP A 161 16.88 18.68 21.84
CA ASP A 161 15.90 18.69 22.94
C ASP A 161 14.70 17.72 22.89
N ALA A 162 14.92 16.49 23.36
CA ALA A 162 13.87 15.68 23.97
C ALA A 162 13.76 16.03 25.46
N GLU A 163 12.87 16.97 25.80
CA GLU A 163 12.36 17.09 27.18
C GLU A 163 11.36 15.96 27.41
N ALA A 164 11.78 14.99 28.22
CA ALA A 164 10.96 13.88 28.67
C ALA A 164 10.07 14.35 29.83
N ASP A 165 8.81 14.67 29.54
CA ASP A 165 7.73 14.40 30.49
C ASP A 165 6.40 14.43 29.75
N ASN A 166 5.68 13.31 29.79
CA ASN A 166 4.21 13.22 29.74
C ASN A 166 3.84 11.73 29.80
N LEU A 167 3.92 11.18 31.02
CA LEU A 167 3.25 9.93 31.36
C LEU A 167 1.74 10.06 31.05
N ILE A 168 1.19 9.19 30.21
CA ILE A 168 -0.26 8.98 30.18
C ILE A 168 -0.59 8.02 31.34
N ARG A 169 -1.31 8.56 32.33
CA ARG A 169 -1.89 7.85 33.47
C ARG A 169 -3.15 7.07 33.05
#